data_AF-A0A101UDA2-F1
#
_entry.id   AF-A0A101UDA2-F1
#
_cell.length_a   1.000
_cell.length_b   1.000
_cell.length_c   1.000
_cell.angle_alpha   90.00
_cell.angle_beta   90.00
_cell.angle_gamma   90.00
#
_symmetry.space_group_name_H-M   'P 1'
#
loop_
_entity.id
_entity.type
_entity.pdbx_description
1 polymer ?
#
loop_
_entity_poly.entity_id
_entity_poly.type
_entity_poly.pdbx_seq_one_letter_code
_entity_poly.pdbx_strand_id
1 'polypeptide(L)'
;MSRPSTARRRLRRGLGLTLVAAAAAGLLSACSLSFREAQCSDGEYPVLAVNNSGGLCLKNGEEPSQGFTRYPEGKVPEYVGDKWDEYWMTHTLDENGKIVPLPPVQ
;
A
#
# COMPACT_ATOMS: atom_id res chain seq x y z
N MET A 1 -12.70 -12.52 72.22
CA MET A 1 -11.66 -12.01 71.31
C MET A 1 -12.15 -12.20 69.88
N SER A 2 -12.51 -11.13 69.17
CA SER A 2 -12.96 -11.19 67.78
C SER A 2 -12.17 -10.16 66.96
N ARG A 3 -11.39 -10.63 65.97
CA ARG A 3 -10.70 -9.76 64.99
C ARG A 3 -11.30 -10.05 63.61
N PRO A 4 -11.89 -9.05 62.93
CA PRO A 4 -12.43 -9.29 61.59
C PRO A 4 -11.42 -8.93 60.49
N SER A 5 -11.50 -9.74 59.43
CA SER A 5 -11.46 -9.33 58.02
C SER A 5 -10.15 -8.77 57.43
N THR A 6 -9.19 -9.65 57.17
CA THR A 6 -8.06 -9.40 56.22
C THR A 6 -8.43 -9.70 54.75
N ALA A 7 -9.63 -10.22 54.48
CA ALA A 7 -10.01 -10.73 53.16
C ALA A 7 -10.40 -9.67 52.12
N ARG A 8 -10.83 -8.46 52.53
CA ARG A 8 -11.33 -7.44 51.57
C ARG A 8 -10.26 -6.70 50.76
N ARG A 9 -8.98 -6.82 51.10
CA ARG A 9 -7.91 -6.07 50.40
C ARG A 9 -7.35 -6.74 49.14
N ARG A 10 -7.62 -8.02 48.91
CA ARG A 10 -7.04 -8.77 47.76
C ARG A 10 -7.91 -8.79 46.50
N LEU A 11 -9.15 -8.28 46.53
CA LEU A 11 -10.01 -8.29 45.34
C LEU A 11 -9.95 -7.03 44.46
N ARG A 12 -9.22 -5.98 44.87
CA ARG A 12 -9.14 -4.73 44.08
C ARG A 12 -7.92 -4.62 43.15
N ARG A 13 -7.02 -5.63 43.14
CA ARG A 13 -5.78 -5.59 42.35
C ARG A 13 -5.79 -6.47 41.09
N GLY A 14 -6.87 -7.21 40.84
CA GLY A 14 -6.97 -8.13 39.70
C GLY A 14 -7.63 -7.53 38.44
N LEU A 15 -8.26 -6.36 38.52
CA LEU A 15 -9.07 -5.80 37.42
C LEU A 15 -8.35 -4.76 36.54
N GLY A 16 -7.08 -4.47 36.81
CA GLY A 16 -6.30 -3.47 36.06
C GLY A 16 -5.40 -4.04 34.96
N LEU A 17 -5.03 -5.32 35.02
CA LEU A 17 -4.06 -5.91 34.10
C LEU A 17 -4.65 -6.43 32.78
N THR A 18 -5.96 -6.69 32.72
CA THR A 18 -6.58 -7.30 31.54
C THR A 18 -6.82 -6.31 30.40
N LEU A 19 -7.08 -5.03 30.70
CA LEU A 19 -7.29 -4.00 29.66
C LEU A 19 -6.02 -3.66 28.87
N VAL A 20 -4.84 -3.73 29.49
CA VAL A 20 -3.57 -3.37 28.82
C VAL A 20 -3.16 -4.42 27.79
N ALA A 21 -3.41 -5.71 28.06
CA ALA A 21 -3.07 -6.79 27.14
C ALA A 21 -3.91 -6.77 25.84
N ALA A 22 -5.19 -6.39 25.94
CA ALA A 22 -6.07 -6.27 24.77
C ALA A 22 -5.69 -5.10 23.85
N ALA A 23 -5.28 -3.96 24.42
CA ALA A 23 -4.81 -2.81 23.65
C ALA A 23 -3.50 -3.09 22.90
N ALA A 24 -2.57 -3.84 23.52
CA ALA A 24 -1.31 -4.22 22.89
C ALA A 24 -1.48 -5.19 21.70
N ALA A 25 -2.42 -6.14 21.78
CA ALA A 25 -2.72 -7.07 20.69
C ALA A 25 -3.38 -6.38 19.48
N GLY A 26 -4.24 -5.39 19.71
CA GLY A 26 -4.85 -4.59 18.63
C GLY A 26 -3.81 -3.79 17.83
N LEU A 27 -2.83 -3.17 18.51
CA LEU A 27 -1.74 -2.44 17.87
C LEU A 27 -0.84 -3.34 17.01
N LEU A 28 -0.65 -4.61 17.39
CA LEU A 28 0.13 -5.58 16.61
C LEU A 28 -0.60 -6.05 15.34
N SER A 29 -1.94 -6.08 15.35
CA SER A 29 -2.73 -6.44 14.17
C SER A 29 -2.77 -5.35 13.10
N ALA A 30 -2.53 -4.09 13.47
CA ALA A 30 -2.51 -2.96 12.53
C ALA A 30 -1.34 -3.03 11.53
N CYS A 31 -0.23 -3.71 11.88
CA CYS A 31 0.91 -3.88 10.96
C CYS A 31 0.77 -5.07 9.99
N SER A 32 -0.30 -5.87 10.07
CA SER A 32 -0.48 -7.09 9.25
C SER A 32 -1.78 -7.11 8.44
N LEU A 33 -2.57 -6.04 8.48
CA LEU A 33 -3.65 -5.83 7.54
C LEU A 33 -3.01 -5.61 6.15
N SER A 34 -3.09 -6.63 5.30
CA SER A 34 -2.59 -6.59 3.93
C SER A 34 -3.47 -5.66 3.09
N PHE A 35 -3.26 -4.35 3.23
CA PHE A 35 -3.89 -3.36 2.37
C PHE A 35 -3.26 -3.45 0.99
N ARG A 36 -4.05 -3.79 -0.04
CA ARG A 36 -3.66 -3.55 -1.44
C ARG A 36 -3.90 -2.07 -1.71
N GLU A 37 -2.82 -1.34 -1.87
CA GLU A 37 -2.84 0.06 -2.26
C GLU A 37 -3.10 0.16 -3.76
N ALA A 38 -4.14 0.89 -4.17
CA ALA A 38 -4.40 1.14 -5.58
C ALA A 38 -3.28 1.98 -6.19
N GLN A 39 -2.96 1.76 -7.47
CA GLN A 39 -1.90 2.50 -8.14
C GLN A 39 -2.19 4.01 -8.24
N CYS A 40 -3.46 4.35 -8.43
CA CYS A 40 -3.97 5.71 -8.53
C CYS A 40 -5.25 5.86 -7.71
N SER A 41 -5.62 7.10 -7.40
CA SER A 41 -6.85 7.39 -6.66
C SER A 41 -8.09 7.16 -7.51
N ASP A 42 -9.26 7.07 -6.88
CA ASP A 42 -10.53 7.01 -7.58
C ASP A 42 -10.71 8.21 -8.52
N GLY A 43 -11.09 7.93 -9.77
CA GLY A 43 -11.24 8.97 -10.81
C GLY A 43 -9.95 9.33 -11.55
N GLU A 44 -8.84 8.65 -11.23
CA GLU A 44 -7.57 8.76 -11.93
C GLU A 44 -7.23 7.45 -12.66
N TYR A 45 -6.28 7.54 -13.60
CA TYR A 45 -5.72 6.39 -14.29
C TYR A 45 -4.19 6.54 -14.40
N PRO A 46 -3.44 5.43 -14.37
CA PRO A 46 -1.99 5.47 -14.43
C PRO A 46 -1.50 5.67 -15.88
N VAL A 47 -0.41 6.41 -16.04
CA VAL A 47 0.36 6.52 -17.29
C VAL A 47 1.82 6.15 -17.06
N LEU A 48 2.49 5.75 -18.13
CA LEU A 48 3.88 5.28 -18.14
C LEU A 48 4.79 6.36 -18.73
N ALA A 49 5.96 6.57 -18.14
CA ALA A 49 7.01 7.38 -18.75
C ALA A 49 7.65 6.65 -19.95
N VAL A 50 7.75 7.32 -21.09
CA VAL A 50 8.39 6.76 -22.30
C VAL A 50 9.91 6.75 -22.13
N ASN A 51 10.57 5.66 -22.49
CA ASN A 51 12.01 5.42 -22.33
C ASN A 51 12.55 5.59 -20.89
N ASN A 52 11.68 5.51 -19.89
CA ASN A 52 12.08 5.69 -18.50
C ASN A 52 11.24 4.78 -17.60
N SER A 53 11.69 4.63 -16.35
CA SER A 53 10.94 3.94 -15.31
C SER A 53 9.91 4.86 -14.68
N GLY A 54 8.82 4.26 -14.18
CA GLY A 54 7.82 4.96 -13.39
C GLY A 54 6.69 5.55 -14.22
N GLY A 55 5.82 6.27 -13.52
CA GLY A 55 4.57 6.76 -14.07
C GLY A 55 3.95 7.82 -13.19
N LEU A 56 2.76 8.27 -13.58
CA LEU A 56 1.97 9.22 -12.82
C LEU A 56 0.48 8.94 -13.00
N CYS A 57 -0.33 9.53 -12.13
CA CYS A 57 -1.78 9.41 -12.18
C CYS A 57 -2.36 10.67 -12.82
N LEU A 58 -3.22 10.47 -13.83
CA LEU A 58 -3.96 11.54 -14.49
C LEU A 58 -5.44 11.39 -14.22
N LYS A 59 -6.19 12.50 -14.24
CA LYS A 59 -7.64 12.44 -14.09
C LYS A 59 -8.26 11.76 -15.31
N ASN A 60 -9.33 11.00 -15.10
CA ASN A 60 -10.08 10.40 -16.21
C ASN A 60 -10.51 11.45 -17.24
N GLY A 61 -10.16 11.21 -18.51
CA GLY A 61 -10.41 12.12 -19.62
C GLY A 61 -9.31 13.15 -19.90
N GLU A 62 -8.32 13.28 -19.03
CA GLU A 62 -7.09 14.03 -19.33
C GLU A 62 -6.21 13.24 -20.30
N GLU A 63 -5.52 13.93 -21.20
CA GLU A 63 -4.56 13.30 -22.12
C GLU A 63 -3.14 13.37 -21.55
N PRO A 64 -2.31 12.33 -21.74
CA PRO A 64 -0.92 12.34 -21.28
C PRO A 64 -0.11 13.49 -21.89
N SER A 65 0.70 14.13 -21.07
CA SER A 65 1.67 15.13 -21.54
C SER A 65 2.81 14.48 -22.31
N GLN A 66 3.58 15.29 -23.05
CA GLN A 66 4.74 14.80 -23.80
C GLN A 66 5.71 14.05 -22.87
N GLY A 67 6.15 12.86 -23.29
CA GLY A 67 7.03 11.99 -22.50
C GLY A 67 6.28 10.96 -21.66
N PHE A 68 4.95 11.01 -21.61
CA PHE A 68 4.10 10.00 -20.98
C PHE A 68 3.14 9.38 -22.00
N THR A 69 2.73 8.15 -21.73
CA THR A 69 1.78 7.43 -22.58
C THR A 69 0.89 6.51 -21.75
N ARG A 70 -0.25 6.11 -22.33
CA ARG A 70 -1.12 5.10 -21.72
C ARG A 70 -0.42 3.74 -21.76
N TYR A 71 -0.64 2.94 -20.72
CA TYR A 71 -0.22 1.54 -20.72
C TYR A 71 -0.91 0.77 -21.85
N PRO A 72 -0.25 -0.26 -22.43
CA PRO A 72 -0.91 -1.16 -23.36
C PRO A 72 -2.12 -1.84 -22.71
N GLU A 73 -3.15 -2.13 -23.51
CA GLU A 73 -4.35 -2.81 -23.03
C GLU A 73 -4.00 -4.14 -22.34
N GLY A 74 -4.61 -4.37 -21.18
CA GLY A 74 -4.34 -5.56 -20.36
C GLY A 74 -2.98 -5.58 -19.68
N LYS A 75 -2.21 -4.48 -19.74
CA LYS A 75 -0.90 -4.30 -19.08
C LYS A 75 -0.84 -3.10 -18.15
N VAL A 76 -1.98 -2.72 -17.60
CA VAL A 76 -2.15 -1.57 -16.71
C VAL A 76 -1.97 -2.02 -15.26
N PRO A 77 -1.11 -1.38 -14.46
CA PRO A 77 -1.06 -1.62 -13.01
C PRO A 77 -2.32 -1.10 -12.33
N GLU A 78 -2.97 -1.94 -11.54
CA GLU A 78 -4.16 -1.61 -10.75
C GLU A 78 -3.79 -1.36 -9.28
N TYR A 79 -2.83 -2.11 -8.75
CA TYR A 79 -2.37 -2.03 -7.36
C TYR A 79 -0.85 -2.04 -7.29
N VAL A 80 -0.31 -1.37 -6.26
CA VAL A 80 1.11 -1.44 -5.91
C VAL A 80 1.48 -2.90 -5.62
N GLY A 81 2.58 -3.35 -6.23
CA GLY A 81 3.08 -4.72 -6.15
C GLY A 81 2.25 -5.75 -6.93
N ASP A 82 1.35 -5.31 -7.82
CA ASP A 82 0.72 -6.26 -8.75
C ASP A 82 1.66 -6.66 -9.88
N LYS A 83 1.22 -7.66 -10.66
CA LYS A 83 1.99 -8.20 -11.78
C LYS A 83 2.50 -7.12 -12.74
N TRP A 84 1.69 -6.11 -13.01
CA TRP A 84 2.04 -5.08 -13.97
C TRP A 84 2.92 -4.01 -13.35
N ASP A 85 2.66 -3.62 -12.10
CA ASP A 85 3.56 -2.74 -11.34
C ASP A 85 4.98 -3.32 -11.31
N GLU A 86 5.13 -4.60 -10.94
CA GLU A 86 6.41 -5.29 -10.92
C GLU A 86 7.04 -5.43 -12.32
N TYR A 87 6.24 -5.73 -13.35
CA TYR A 87 6.74 -5.90 -14.72
C TYR A 87 7.40 -4.62 -15.25
N TRP A 88 6.78 -3.47 -14.98
CA TRP A 88 7.27 -2.17 -15.43
C TRP A 88 8.45 -1.64 -14.61
N MET A 89 8.84 -2.30 -13.51
CA MET A 89 10.11 -2.00 -12.83
C MET A 89 11.36 -2.35 -13.65
N THR A 90 11.21 -3.14 -14.73
CA THR A 90 12.33 -3.58 -15.59
C THR A 90 12.10 -3.32 -17.08
N HIS A 91 10.91 -2.83 -17.44
CA HIS A 91 10.50 -2.58 -18.82
C HIS A 91 9.93 -1.16 -18.96
N THR A 92 9.89 -0.67 -20.18
CA THR A 92 9.24 0.58 -20.56
C THR A 92 8.73 0.50 -22.00
N LEU A 93 8.08 1.56 -22.48
CA LEU A 93 7.78 1.75 -23.89
C LEU A 93 8.81 2.69 -24.52
N ASP A 94 9.30 2.35 -25.71
CA ASP A 94 10.10 3.26 -26.51
C ASP A 94 9.22 4.33 -27.20
N GLU A 95 9.85 5.24 -27.94
CA GLU A 95 9.15 6.34 -28.65
C GLU A 95 8.11 5.85 -29.66
N ASN A 96 8.21 4.59 -30.09
CA ASN A 96 7.30 3.96 -31.05
C ASN A 96 6.22 3.11 -30.36
N GLY A 97 6.16 3.12 -29.01
CA GLY A 97 5.23 2.30 -28.25
C GLY A 97 5.59 0.82 -28.19
N LYS A 98 6.85 0.45 -28.47
CA LYS A 98 7.33 -0.93 -28.32
C LYS A 98 7.82 -1.16 -26.90
N ILE A 99 7.47 -2.30 -26.34
CA ILE A 99 7.97 -2.72 -25.03
C ILE A 99 9.45 -3.10 -25.16
N VAL A 100 10.29 -2.44 -24.37
CA VAL A 100 11.74 -2.64 -24.30
C VAL A 100 12.18 -2.75 -22.84
N PRO A 101 13.34 -3.38 -22.56
CA PRO A 101 13.95 -3.29 -21.23
C PRO A 101 14.23 -1.84 -20.85
N LEU A 102 14.19 -1.52 -19.56
CA LEU A 102 14.59 -0.20 -19.10
C LEU A 102 16.03 0.11 -19.51
N PRO A 103 16.29 1.32 -20.04
CA PRO A 103 17.66 1.74 -20.28
C PRO A 103 18.43 1.82 -18.97
N PRO A 104 19.75 1.55 -18.98
CA PRO A 104 20.58 1.71 -17.79
C PRO A 104 20.52 3.17 -17.31
N VAL A 105 20.51 3.34 -15.98
CA VAL A 105 20.59 4.66 -15.36
C VAL A 105 21.91 5.30 -15.81
N GLN A 106 21.81 6.42 -16.52
CA GLN A 106 22.97 7.20 -16.97
C GLN A 106 23.52 8.06 -15.85
#